data_AF-A0A2X3GSE1-F1
#
_entry.id   AF-A0A2X3GSE1-F1
#
_cell.length_a   1.000
_cell.length_b   1.000
_cell.length_c   1.000
_cell.angle_alpha   90.00
_cell.angle_beta   90.00
_cell.angle_gamma   90.00
#
_symmetry.space_group_name_H-M   'P 1'
#
loop_
_entity.id
_entity.type
_entity.pdbx_description
1 polymer ?
#
loop_
_entity_poly.entity_id
_entity_poly.type
_entity_poly.pdbx_seq_one_letter_code
_entity_poly.pdbx_strand_id
1 'polypeptide(L)'
;MALAAEAAPVATLAPKGYLSGAQAIRAHGTTRLEAVTLRQRGVERTIACDRLAIGYGLIPNIETALLFGCATAQEAIQVNRWQQTSIADIYAAGECTGFGGSELALAEGEIAGFAAAGASHQAQKLFTRRARWQRFAAAINRTFRLRESLKNAATPESLLCRCEDVRCGDVDAAGSWTQAKLTQRCGMGACQGHTCAASARWLYGWPLPQPREPLSPARAETLIALARLSAEP
;
A
#
# COMPACT_ATOMS: atom_id res chain seq x y z
N MET A 1 -14.33 28.63 22.26
CA MET A 1 -14.44 29.48 21.04
C MET A 1 -13.04 29.79 20.49
N ALA A 2 -12.28 28.75 20.11
CA ALA A 2 -10.95 28.87 19.49
C ALA A 2 -10.63 27.55 18.75
N LEU A 3 -11.34 27.31 17.66
CA LEU A 3 -11.05 26.28 16.64
C LEU A 3 -11.23 26.95 15.27
N ALA A 4 -10.54 28.08 15.08
CA ALA A 4 -10.58 28.86 13.86
C ALA A 4 -9.21 29.53 13.64
N ALA A 5 -8.16 28.73 13.51
CA ALA A 5 -6.87 29.17 12.98
C ALA A 5 -6.05 27.92 12.63
N GLU A 6 -6.10 27.51 11.34
CA GLU A 6 -5.10 26.72 10.59
C GLU A 6 -5.70 25.89 9.42
N ALA A 7 -6.96 26.12 9.04
CA ALA A 7 -7.51 25.63 7.76
C ALA A 7 -7.10 26.48 6.54
N ALA A 8 -6.15 27.41 6.69
CA ALA A 8 -5.96 28.55 5.78
C ALA A 8 -4.77 28.50 4.78
N PRO A 9 -4.06 27.38 4.52
CA PRO A 9 -3.23 27.32 3.32
C PRO A 9 -3.55 26.17 2.35
N VAL A 10 -4.63 25.39 2.54
CA VAL A 10 -4.99 24.32 1.58
C VAL A 10 -5.90 24.84 0.46
N ALA A 11 -6.73 25.84 0.73
CA ALA A 11 -7.67 26.39 -0.26
C ALA A 11 -6.95 27.12 -1.42
N THR A 12 -5.81 27.76 -1.15
CA THR A 12 -4.95 28.43 -2.15
C THR A 12 -4.06 27.48 -2.93
N LEU A 13 -3.94 26.22 -2.48
CA LEU A 13 -3.21 25.15 -3.16
C LEU A 13 -4.13 24.23 -3.99
N ALA A 14 -5.45 24.46 -4.01
CA ALA A 14 -6.34 23.66 -4.83
C ALA A 14 -6.00 23.91 -6.31
N PRO A 15 -5.38 22.95 -7.03
CA PRO A 15 -5.07 23.15 -8.43
C PRO A 15 -6.37 23.46 -9.19
N LYS A 16 -6.28 24.25 -10.25
CA LYS A 16 -7.40 24.43 -11.19
C LYS A 16 -7.90 23.03 -11.59
N GLY A 17 -9.17 22.73 -11.31
CA GLY A 17 -9.76 21.42 -11.59
C GLY A 17 -9.67 20.38 -10.48
N TYR A 18 -9.38 20.76 -9.22
CA TYR A 18 -9.57 19.85 -8.09
C TYR A 18 -11.05 19.53 -7.83
N LEU A 19 -11.39 18.25 -7.81
CA LEU A 19 -12.78 17.77 -7.70
C LEU A 19 -12.91 16.84 -6.50
N SER A 20 -13.29 17.40 -5.35
CA SER A 20 -13.48 16.62 -4.13
C SER A 20 -14.68 15.68 -4.22
N GLY A 21 -14.52 14.45 -3.72
CA GLY A 21 -15.59 13.44 -3.73
C GLY A 21 -16.02 12.97 -5.13
N ALA A 22 -15.19 13.20 -6.15
CA ALA A 22 -15.34 12.61 -7.47
C ALA A 22 -14.63 11.25 -7.53
N GLN A 23 -15.18 10.30 -8.28
CA GLN A 23 -14.63 8.97 -8.48
C GLN A 23 -14.52 8.70 -9.98
N ALA A 24 -13.36 8.22 -10.45
CA ALA A 24 -13.26 7.68 -11.80
C ALA A 24 -13.97 6.32 -11.85
N ILE A 25 -14.97 6.19 -12.72
CA ILE A 25 -15.81 4.99 -12.81
C ILE A 25 -15.70 4.29 -14.16
N ARG A 26 -15.15 4.95 -15.19
CA ARG A 26 -14.92 4.36 -16.51
C ARG A 26 -13.77 5.06 -17.22
N ALA A 27 -12.87 4.27 -17.80
CA ALA A 27 -11.89 4.74 -18.77
C ALA A 27 -12.38 4.38 -20.18
N HIS A 28 -12.26 5.30 -21.13
CA HIS A 28 -12.73 5.15 -22.51
C HIS A 28 -11.57 5.12 -23.49
N GLY A 29 -11.76 4.38 -24.57
CA GLY A 29 -10.83 4.23 -25.68
C GLY A 29 -10.51 2.76 -25.96
N THR A 30 -10.02 2.47 -27.16
CA THR A 30 -9.75 1.09 -27.60
C THR A 30 -8.27 0.74 -27.48
N THR A 31 -7.40 1.53 -28.10
CA THR A 31 -5.94 1.30 -28.11
C THR A 31 -5.19 2.21 -27.13
N ARG A 32 -5.81 3.33 -26.75
CA ARG A 32 -5.29 4.31 -25.78
C ARG A 32 -6.45 4.94 -25.04
N LEU A 33 -6.14 5.60 -23.92
CA LEU A 33 -7.14 6.40 -23.21
C LEU A 33 -7.52 7.64 -24.06
N GLU A 34 -8.81 7.89 -24.17
CA GLU A 34 -9.38 9.04 -24.87
C GLU A 34 -10.23 9.92 -23.93
N ALA A 35 -10.87 9.31 -22.93
CA ALA A 35 -11.65 10.02 -21.93
C ALA A 35 -11.83 9.21 -20.64
N VAL A 36 -12.27 9.88 -19.58
CA VAL A 36 -12.66 9.25 -18.31
C VAL A 36 -14.02 9.77 -17.88
N THR A 37 -14.92 8.87 -17.48
CA THR A 37 -16.15 9.24 -16.77
C THR A 37 -15.88 9.29 -15.27
N LEU A 38 -16.18 10.46 -14.69
CA LEU A 38 -16.17 10.70 -13.27
C LEU A 38 -17.61 10.72 -12.74
N ARG A 39 -17.85 10.12 -11.57
CA ARG A 39 -19.08 10.26 -10.80
C ARG A 39 -18.84 11.15 -9.59
N GLN A 40 -19.65 12.19 -9.41
CA GLN A 40 -19.59 13.10 -8.27
C GLN A 40 -21.02 13.40 -7.80
N ARG A 41 -21.35 13.04 -6.55
CA ARG A 41 -22.70 13.23 -5.98
C ARG A 41 -23.83 12.65 -6.85
N GLY A 42 -23.59 11.49 -7.47
CA GLY A 42 -24.54 10.82 -8.36
C GLY A 42 -24.55 11.34 -9.80
N VAL A 43 -23.92 12.48 -10.08
CA VAL A 43 -23.81 13.04 -11.43
C VAL A 43 -22.57 12.48 -12.12
N GLU A 44 -22.73 12.02 -13.36
CA GLU A 44 -21.64 11.56 -14.20
C GLU A 44 -21.22 12.65 -15.19
N ARG A 45 -19.91 12.82 -15.36
CA ARG A 45 -19.33 13.67 -16.41
C ARG A 45 -18.18 12.96 -17.09
N THR A 46 -18.03 13.16 -18.38
CA THR A 46 -16.91 12.63 -19.16
C THR A 46 -15.93 13.74 -19.47
N ILE A 47 -14.65 13.48 -19.21
CA ILE A 47 -13.55 14.43 -19.46
C ILE A 47 -12.60 13.78 -20.45
N ALA A 48 -12.37 14.43 -21.59
CA ALA A 48 -11.36 14.02 -22.56
C ALA A 48 -9.96 14.10 -21.92
N CYS A 49 -9.18 13.03 -22.02
CA CYS A 49 -7.82 12.98 -21.50
C CYS A 49 -7.05 11.81 -22.10
N ASP A 50 -5.74 11.99 -22.28
CA ASP A 50 -4.87 10.95 -22.83
C ASP A 50 -4.20 10.10 -21.76
N ARG A 51 -4.28 10.50 -20.48
CA ARG A 51 -3.65 9.82 -19.34
C ARG A 51 -4.55 9.82 -18.11
N LEU A 52 -4.51 8.72 -17.36
CA LEU A 52 -5.20 8.54 -16.09
C LEU A 52 -4.22 7.97 -15.06
N ALA A 53 -4.05 8.69 -13.95
CA ALA A 53 -3.32 8.21 -12.78
C ALA A 53 -4.34 7.97 -11.65
N ILE A 54 -4.32 6.76 -11.09
CA ILE A 54 -5.18 6.38 -9.97
C ILE A 54 -4.29 5.99 -8.80
N GLY A 55 -4.59 6.53 -7.63
CA GLY A 55 -3.97 6.13 -6.36
C GLY A 55 -5.05 5.95 -5.31
N TYR A 56 -5.12 4.76 -4.72
CA TYR A 56 -6.06 4.41 -3.64
C TYR A 56 -5.38 4.29 -2.27
N GLY A 57 -4.22 4.94 -2.13
CA GLY A 57 -3.36 4.82 -0.95
C GLY A 57 -2.24 3.81 -1.15
N LEU A 58 -1.53 3.56 -0.05
CA LEU A 58 -0.36 2.69 0.01
C LEU A 58 -0.59 1.61 1.06
N ILE A 59 0.06 0.46 0.87
CA ILE A 59 -0.03 -0.69 1.76
C ILE A 59 1.36 -0.92 2.35
N PRO A 60 1.49 -1.03 3.69
CA PRO A 60 2.77 -1.37 4.30
C PRO A 60 3.33 -2.67 3.73
N ASN A 61 4.58 -2.63 3.26
CA ASN A 61 5.28 -3.87 2.92
C ASN A 61 5.78 -4.52 4.23
N ILE A 62 5.19 -5.67 4.55
CA ILE A 62 5.48 -6.44 5.77
C ILE A 62 6.13 -7.79 5.48
N GLU A 63 6.46 -8.09 4.22
CA GLU A 63 6.86 -9.45 3.80
C GLU A 63 8.12 -9.94 4.53
N THR A 64 9.15 -9.10 4.58
CA THR A 64 10.41 -9.39 5.28
C THR A 64 10.18 -9.63 6.78
N ALA A 65 9.30 -8.84 7.40
CA ALA A 65 8.98 -8.98 8.81
C ALA A 65 8.22 -10.28 9.11
N LEU A 66 7.33 -10.70 8.21
CA LEU A 66 6.64 -11.99 8.33
C LEU A 66 7.64 -13.16 8.23
N LEU A 67 8.64 -13.09 7.35
CA LEU A 67 9.72 -14.10 7.30
C LEU A 67 10.53 -14.17 8.60
N PHE A 68 10.82 -13.03 9.22
CA PHE A 68 11.49 -12.98 10.51
C PHE A 68 10.58 -13.36 11.70
N GLY A 69 9.29 -13.61 11.48
CA GLY A 69 8.33 -13.92 12.55
C GLY A 69 7.95 -12.71 13.41
N CYS A 70 8.17 -11.48 12.91
CA CYS A 70 7.77 -10.27 13.60
C CYS A 70 6.23 -10.16 13.69
N ALA A 71 5.75 -9.72 14.83
CA ALA A 71 4.33 -9.43 15.04
C ALA A 71 3.87 -8.27 14.16
N THR A 72 2.61 -8.34 13.72
CA THR A 72 1.95 -7.30 12.92
C THR A 72 0.69 -6.82 13.62
N ALA A 73 0.39 -5.54 13.51
CA ALA A 73 -0.84 -4.94 14.01
C ALA A 73 -1.36 -3.93 13.00
N GLN A 74 -2.67 -3.87 12.78
CA GLN A 74 -3.31 -2.92 11.86
C GLN A 74 -2.67 -2.91 10.46
N GLU A 75 -2.37 -4.09 9.93
CA GLU A 75 -1.77 -4.29 8.59
C GLU A 75 -0.34 -3.75 8.43
N ALA A 76 0.36 -3.43 9.53
CA ALA A 76 1.75 -2.98 9.54
C ALA A 76 2.60 -3.78 10.54
N ILE A 77 3.93 -3.63 10.47
CA ILE A 77 4.85 -4.20 11.45
C ILE A 77 4.60 -3.54 12.80
N GLN A 78 4.38 -4.35 13.84
CA GLN A 78 4.23 -3.85 15.19
C GLN A 78 5.61 -3.51 15.77
N VAL A 79 5.75 -2.26 16.23
CA VAL A 79 6.98 -1.78 16.89
C VAL A 79 6.67 -1.10 18.21
N ASN A 80 7.63 -1.14 19.12
CA ASN A 80 7.57 -0.39 20.36
C ASN A 80 8.02 1.07 20.17
N ARG A 81 8.05 1.85 21.25
CA ARG A 81 8.47 3.26 21.22
C ARG A 81 9.91 3.50 20.75
N TRP A 82 10.73 2.46 20.66
CA TRP A 82 12.11 2.48 20.19
C TRP A 82 12.27 1.95 18.76
N GLN A 83 11.15 1.75 18.05
CA GLN A 83 11.13 1.13 16.72
C GLN A 83 11.61 -0.32 16.67
N GLN A 84 11.69 -0.98 17.83
CA GLN A 84 12.03 -2.40 17.91
C GLN A 84 10.78 -3.24 17.68
N THR A 85 10.92 -4.30 16.88
CA THR A 85 9.86 -5.27 16.62
C THR A 85 9.66 -6.23 17.80
N SER A 86 8.81 -7.25 17.64
CA SER A 86 8.67 -8.33 18.63
C SER A 86 9.87 -9.28 18.68
N ILE A 87 10.77 -9.22 17.69
CA ILE A 87 11.99 -10.03 17.64
C ILE A 87 13.15 -9.17 18.13
N ALA A 88 13.96 -9.73 19.03
CA ALA A 88 15.14 -9.06 19.56
C ALA A 88 16.08 -8.63 18.43
N ASP A 89 16.72 -7.47 18.59
CA ASP A 89 17.69 -6.90 17.65
C ASP A 89 17.17 -6.62 16.22
N ILE A 90 15.86 -6.78 15.97
CA ILE A 90 15.19 -6.40 14.72
C ILE A 90 14.39 -5.12 14.95
N TYR A 91 14.67 -4.11 14.11
CA TYR A 91 14.03 -2.81 14.13
C TYR A 91 13.31 -2.54 12.80
N ALA A 92 12.21 -1.79 12.86
CA ALA A 92 11.46 -1.38 11.69
C ALA A 92 11.05 0.10 11.79
N ALA A 93 11.11 0.83 10.69
CA ALA A 93 10.82 2.25 10.65
C ALA A 93 10.27 2.68 9.29
N GLY A 94 9.47 3.73 9.27
CA GLY A 94 8.85 4.24 8.05
C GLY A 94 7.62 3.43 7.67
N GLU A 95 7.37 3.34 6.36
CA GLU A 95 6.07 2.94 5.83
C GLU A 95 5.69 1.48 6.14
N CYS A 96 6.67 0.62 6.41
CA CYS A 96 6.42 -0.76 6.86
C CYS A 96 5.82 -0.81 8.29
N THR A 97 5.98 0.24 9.09
CA THR A 97 5.33 0.41 10.41
C THR A 97 4.03 1.21 10.35
N GLY A 98 3.57 1.54 9.14
CA GLY A 98 2.38 2.33 8.86
C GLY A 98 2.69 3.54 7.99
N PHE A 99 1.77 3.91 7.11
CA PHE A 99 1.98 5.03 6.20
C PHE A 99 1.85 6.38 6.92
N GLY A 100 2.90 7.20 6.88
CA GLY A 100 2.86 8.54 7.50
C GLY A 100 3.74 9.62 6.88
N GLY A 101 4.30 9.37 5.69
CA GLY A 101 5.12 10.33 4.96
C GLY A 101 6.59 10.38 5.40
N SER A 102 7.39 11.12 4.62
CA SER A 102 8.84 11.19 4.76
C SER A 102 9.30 11.66 6.14
N GLU A 103 8.62 12.64 6.72
CA GLU A 103 9.00 13.28 7.97
C GLU A 103 8.81 12.34 9.16
N LEU A 104 7.78 11.50 9.11
CA LEU A 104 7.59 10.44 10.08
C LEU A 104 8.67 9.36 9.90
N ALA A 105 8.87 8.90 8.67
CA ALA A 105 9.82 7.84 8.35
C ALA A 105 11.26 8.20 8.76
N LEU A 106 11.68 9.45 8.53
CA LEU A 106 12.98 9.96 8.96
C LEU A 106 13.12 9.94 10.50
N ALA A 107 12.12 10.44 11.23
CA ALA A 107 12.15 10.44 12.68
C ALA A 107 12.17 9.02 13.26
N GLU A 108 11.40 8.10 12.68
CA GLU A 108 11.40 6.69 13.07
C GLU A 108 12.74 6.02 12.74
N GLY A 109 13.31 6.26 11.57
CA GLY A 109 14.61 5.72 11.17
C GLY A 109 15.73 6.18 12.09
N GLU A 110 15.76 7.47 12.44
CA GLU A 110 16.71 8.02 13.42
C GLU A 110 16.53 7.36 14.80
N ILE A 111 15.29 7.17 15.27
CA ILE A 111 15.01 6.48 16.54
C ILE A 111 15.50 5.03 16.49
N ALA A 112 15.20 4.30 15.42
CA ALA A 112 15.61 2.91 15.24
C ALA A 112 17.14 2.79 15.25
N GLY A 113 17.85 3.64 14.51
CA GLY A 113 19.30 3.66 14.45
C GLY A 113 19.94 3.96 15.80
N PHE A 114 19.47 4.98 16.52
CA PHE A 114 19.98 5.30 17.84
C PHE A 114 19.67 4.20 18.87
N ALA A 115 18.48 3.58 18.80
CA ALA A 115 18.14 2.47 19.68
C ALA A 115 19.03 1.24 19.44
N ALA A 116 19.24 0.87 18.18
CA ALA A 116 20.12 -0.22 17.78
C ALA A 116 21.59 0.01 18.19
N ALA A 117 22.04 1.26 18.16
CA ALA A 117 23.40 1.65 18.58
C ALA A 117 23.57 1.82 20.11
N GLY A 118 22.54 1.55 20.92
CA GLY A 118 22.58 1.76 22.38
C GLY A 118 22.54 3.24 22.81
N ALA A 119 22.27 4.15 21.89
CA ALA A 119 22.20 5.60 22.11
C ALA A 119 20.79 6.06 22.51
N SER A 120 20.23 5.45 23.56
CA SER A 120 18.82 5.64 23.95
C SER A 120 18.45 7.09 24.28
N HIS A 121 19.38 7.89 24.81
CA HIS A 121 19.13 9.30 25.11
C HIS A 121 18.92 10.14 23.83
N GLN A 122 19.68 9.86 22.76
CA GLN A 122 19.53 10.50 21.46
C GLN A 122 18.19 10.12 20.82
N ALA A 123 17.81 8.84 20.88
CA ALA A 123 16.50 8.38 20.41
C ALA A 123 15.33 9.08 21.13
N GLN A 124 15.40 9.22 22.46
CA GLN A 124 14.34 9.86 23.25
C GLN A 124 14.05 11.31 22.84
N LYS A 125 15.07 12.07 22.44
CA LYS A 125 14.92 13.46 22.00
C LYS A 125 14.00 13.60 20.77
N LEU A 126 13.85 12.53 19.99
CA LEU A 126 13.04 12.52 18.77
C LEU A 126 11.58 12.11 19.00
N PHE A 127 11.21 11.63 20.19
CA PHE A 127 9.86 11.10 20.45
C PHE A 127 8.76 12.15 20.24
N THR A 128 8.98 13.38 20.68
CA THR A 128 8.01 14.47 20.49
C THR A 128 7.84 14.80 19.00
N ARG A 129 8.94 14.79 18.23
CA ARG A 129 8.91 15.00 16.77
C ARG A 129 8.15 13.87 16.09
N ARG A 130 8.44 12.60 16.41
CA ARG A 130 7.71 11.44 15.89
C ARG A 130 6.22 11.54 16.22
N ALA A 131 5.86 11.80 17.48
CA ALA A 131 4.47 11.89 17.91
C ALA A 131 3.67 12.99 17.16
N ARG A 132 4.31 14.12 16.83
CA ARG A 132 3.70 15.16 15.99
C ARG A 132 3.34 14.60 14.61
N TRP A 133 4.27 13.93 13.95
CA TRP A 133 4.06 13.38 12.61
C TRP A 133 3.11 12.18 12.60
N GLN A 134 3.07 11.37 13.66
CA GLN A 134 2.07 10.32 13.83
C GLN A 134 0.64 10.89 13.88
N ARG A 135 0.42 12.00 14.60
CA ARG A 135 -0.90 12.68 14.60
C ARG A 135 -1.28 13.20 13.22
N PHE A 136 -0.32 13.76 12.49
CA PHE A 136 -0.54 14.21 11.11
C PHE A 136 -0.90 13.05 10.18
N ALA A 137 -0.11 11.97 10.22
CA ALA A 137 -0.37 10.75 9.47
C ALA A 137 -1.75 10.16 9.77
N ALA A 138 -2.13 10.08 11.05
CA ALA A 138 -3.45 9.61 11.46
C ALA A 138 -4.60 10.47 10.88
N ALA A 139 -4.43 11.78 10.83
CA ALA A 139 -5.41 12.68 10.24
C ALA A 139 -5.54 12.47 8.71
N ILE A 140 -4.42 12.31 7.99
CA ILE A 140 -4.39 12.03 6.55
C ILE A 140 -5.03 10.67 6.25
N ASN A 141 -4.60 9.60 6.91
CA ASN A 141 -5.13 8.25 6.71
C ASN A 141 -6.64 8.17 7.01
N ARG A 142 -7.14 8.92 8.00
CA ARG A 142 -8.57 9.02 8.26
C ARG A 142 -9.32 9.75 7.14
N THR A 143 -8.74 10.83 6.62
CA THR A 143 -9.38 11.69 5.62
C THR A 143 -9.47 11.01 4.25
N PHE A 144 -8.44 10.25 3.86
CA PHE A 144 -8.35 9.58 2.56
C PHE A 144 -8.72 8.09 2.61
N ARG A 145 -9.35 7.62 3.69
CA ARG A 145 -9.84 6.25 3.78
C ARG A 145 -10.79 5.95 2.61
N LEU A 146 -10.55 4.82 1.94
CA LEU A 146 -11.42 4.36 0.85
C LEU A 146 -12.83 4.11 1.38
N ARG A 147 -13.81 4.65 0.65
CA ARG A 147 -15.22 4.41 0.94
C ARG A 147 -15.64 3.08 0.33
N GLU A 148 -16.42 2.30 1.06
CA GLU A 148 -16.92 1.01 0.56
C GLU A 148 -17.69 1.15 -0.77
N SER A 149 -18.39 2.27 -0.97
CA SER A 149 -19.11 2.56 -2.22
C SER A 149 -18.20 2.65 -3.46
N LEU A 150 -16.89 2.79 -3.29
CA LEU A 150 -15.94 2.73 -4.40
C LEU A 150 -15.90 1.33 -5.05
N LYS A 151 -16.28 0.26 -4.33
CA LYS A 151 -16.35 -1.10 -4.91
C LYS A 151 -17.33 -1.17 -6.07
N ASN A 152 -18.36 -0.32 -6.07
CA ASN A 152 -19.35 -0.22 -7.14
C ASN A 152 -18.77 0.34 -8.46
N ALA A 153 -17.54 0.85 -8.45
CA ALA A 153 -16.82 1.22 -9.67
C ALA A 153 -16.17 0.00 -10.35
N ALA A 154 -15.95 -1.10 -9.63
CA ALA A 154 -15.51 -2.35 -10.21
C ALA A 154 -16.70 -3.04 -10.89
N THR A 155 -16.46 -3.53 -12.10
CA THR A 155 -17.43 -4.28 -12.90
C THR A 155 -16.86 -5.67 -13.20
N PRO A 156 -17.66 -6.64 -13.65
CA PRO A 156 -17.13 -7.94 -14.09
C PRO A 156 -16.03 -7.81 -15.16
N GLU A 157 -16.09 -6.78 -16.00
CA GLU A 157 -15.11 -6.51 -17.06
C GLU A 157 -13.84 -5.78 -16.56
N SER A 158 -13.84 -5.31 -15.32
CA SER A 158 -12.70 -4.61 -14.74
C SER A 158 -11.52 -5.55 -14.57
N LEU A 159 -10.34 -5.11 -14.99
CA LEU A 159 -9.13 -5.90 -14.86
C LEU A 159 -8.67 -5.96 -13.40
N LEU A 160 -8.61 -7.17 -12.84
CA LEU A 160 -8.11 -7.43 -11.50
C LEU A 160 -6.60 -7.73 -11.52
N CYS A 161 -6.15 -8.65 -12.38
CA CYS A 161 -4.74 -9.03 -12.51
C CYS A 161 -4.21 -8.65 -13.89
N ARG A 162 -3.40 -7.59 -13.96
CA ARG A 162 -2.82 -7.13 -15.23
C ARG A 162 -1.85 -8.14 -15.86
N CYS A 163 -1.05 -8.83 -15.06
CA CYS A 163 -0.02 -9.71 -15.62
C CYS A 163 -0.58 -10.97 -16.27
N GLU A 164 -1.78 -11.39 -15.90
CA GLU A 164 -2.43 -12.62 -16.36
C GLU A 164 -3.77 -12.32 -17.06
N ASP A 165 -4.06 -11.05 -17.33
CA ASP A 165 -5.28 -10.54 -17.95
C ASP A 165 -6.62 -11.03 -17.31
N VAL A 166 -6.60 -11.25 -15.99
CA VAL A 166 -7.77 -11.73 -15.22
C VAL A 166 -8.68 -10.57 -14.84
N ARG A 167 -9.97 -10.71 -15.12
CA ARG A 167 -11.03 -9.74 -14.78
C ARG A 167 -11.69 -10.08 -13.45
N CYS A 168 -12.38 -9.10 -12.87
CA CYS A 168 -13.16 -9.30 -11.65
C CYS A 168 -14.24 -10.38 -11.82
N GLY A 169 -14.87 -10.49 -12.99
CA GLY A 169 -15.88 -11.50 -13.28
C GLY A 169 -15.33 -12.93 -13.35
N ASP A 170 -14.07 -13.11 -13.77
CA ASP A 170 -13.44 -14.44 -13.89
C ASP A 170 -13.25 -15.11 -12.52
N VAL A 171 -13.16 -14.29 -11.46
CA VAL A 171 -12.94 -14.74 -10.09
C VAL A 171 -14.18 -14.65 -9.19
N ASP A 172 -15.35 -14.34 -9.76
CA ASP A 172 -16.60 -14.14 -8.99
C ASP A 172 -17.01 -15.40 -8.21
N ALA A 173 -16.73 -16.59 -8.76
CA ALA A 173 -16.97 -17.88 -8.10
C ALA A 173 -15.86 -18.31 -7.12
N ALA A 174 -14.78 -17.54 -6.97
CA ALA A 174 -13.68 -17.88 -6.07
C ALA A 174 -14.02 -17.48 -4.63
N GLY A 175 -13.92 -18.43 -3.69
CA GLY A 175 -14.09 -18.14 -2.25
C GLY A 175 -12.82 -17.65 -1.56
N SER A 176 -11.68 -17.64 -2.26
CA SER A 176 -10.39 -17.25 -1.69
C SER A 176 -9.36 -16.85 -2.75
N TRP A 177 -8.33 -16.12 -2.30
CA TRP A 177 -7.15 -15.80 -3.11
C TRP A 177 -6.50 -17.06 -3.72
N THR A 178 -6.36 -18.13 -2.94
CA THR A 178 -5.76 -19.39 -3.41
C THR A 178 -6.59 -20.01 -4.54
N GLN A 179 -7.92 -20.01 -4.42
CA GLN A 179 -8.79 -20.53 -5.47
C GLN A 179 -8.67 -19.69 -6.74
N ALA A 180 -8.78 -18.35 -6.65
CA ALA A 180 -8.61 -17.45 -7.79
C ALA A 180 -7.22 -17.62 -8.47
N LYS A 181 -6.18 -17.84 -7.68
CA LYS A 181 -4.82 -18.13 -8.18
C LYS A 181 -4.75 -19.46 -8.93
N LEU A 182 -5.35 -20.53 -8.41
CA LEU A 182 -5.28 -21.85 -9.03
C LEU A 182 -6.19 -22.00 -10.25
N THR A 183 -7.37 -21.38 -10.24
CA THR A 183 -8.36 -21.52 -11.33
C THR A 183 -8.17 -20.49 -12.43
N GLN A 184 -7.82 -19.25 -12.09
CA GLN A 184 -7.68 -18.14 -13.03
C GLN A 184 -6.25 -17.59 -13.13
N ARG A 185 -5.27 -18.22 -12.47
CA ARG A 185 -3.86 -17.79 -12.47
C ARG A 185 -3.62 -16.41 -11.85
N CYS A 186 -4.59 -15.86 -11.10
CA CYS A 186 -4.46 -14.56 -10.47
C CYS A 186 -3.19 -14.47 -9.60
N GLY A 187 -2.34 -13.46 -9.87
CA GLY A 187 -1.08 -13.25 -9.15
C GLY A 187 0.04 -14.25 -9.48
N MET A 188 -0.03 -14.96 -10.61
CA MET A 188 1.05 -15.84 -11.09
C MET A 188 2.02 -15.17 -12.08
N GLY A 189 1.70 -13.98 -12.57
CA GLY A 189 2.54 -13.27 -13.53
C GLY A 189 3.76 -12.60 -12.90
N ALA A 190 4.50 -11.81 -13.67
CA ALA A 190 5.79 -11.23 -13.27
C ALA A 190 5.76 -10.43 -11.94
N CYS A 191 4.63 -9.78 -11.62
CA CYS A 191 4.47 -9.05 -10.35
C CYS A 191 4.22 -9.96 -9.13
N GLN A 192 4.02 -11.27 -9.33
CA GLN A 192 3.74 -12.26 -8.27
C GLN A 192 2.57 -11.90 -7.35
N GLY A 193 1.60 -11.14 -7.86
CA GLY A 193 0.42 -10.76 -7.09
C GLY A 193 0.54 -9.48 -6.27
N HIS A 194 1.69 -8.79 -6.27
CA HIS A 194 1.91 -7.57 -5.48
C HIS A 194 0.80 -6.52 -5.65
N THR A 195 0.29 -6.34 -6.87
CA THR A 195 -0.79 -5.38 -7.14
C THR A 195 -2.18 -5.97 -6.92
N CYS A 196 -2.47 -7.12 -7.54
CA CYS A 196 -3.83 -7.67 -7.55
C CYS A 196 -4.24 -8.30 -6.22
N ALA A 197 -3.30 -8.80 -5.39
CA ALA A 197 -3.62 -9.34 -4.07
C ALA A 197 -4.16 -8.24 -3.12
N ALA A 198 -3.56 -7.05 -3.18
CA ALA A 198 -4.03 -5.87 -2.47
C ALA A 198 -5.45 -5.45 -2.89
N SER A 199 -5.68 -5.36 -4.21
CA SER A 199 -7.02 -5.05 -4.73
C SER A 199 -8.04 -6.11 -4.36
N ALA A 200 -7.68 -7.41 -4.45
CA ALA A 200 -8.55 -8.52 -4.09
C ALA A 200 -8.87 -8.55 -2.59
N ARG A 201 -7.90 -8.23 -1.71
CA ARG A 201 -8.14 -8.04 -0.28
C ARG A 201 -9.18 -6.96 -0.04
N TRP A 202 -9.03 -5.81 -0.67
CA TRP A 202 -9.96 -4.71 -0.48
C TRP A 202 -11.35 -5.03 -1.06
N LEU A 203 -11.43 -5.55 -2.29
CA LEU A 203 -12.69 -5.88 -2.97
C LEU A 203 -13.44 -7.02 -2.29
N TYR A 204 -12.78 -8.15 -2.05
CA TYR A 204 -13.40 -9.42 -1.67
C TYR A 204 -13.10 -9.86 -0.23
N GLY A 205 -12.27 -9.11 0.51
CA GLY A 205 -11.89 -9.47 1.87
C GLY A 205 -10.90 -10.63 1.96
N TRP A 206 -10.33 -11.08 0.84
CA TRP A 206 -9.37 -12.18 0.85
C TRP A 206 -8.06 -11.77 1.56
N PRO A 207 -7.54 -12.56 2.51
CA PRO A 207 -6.30 -12.22 3.18
C PRO A 207 -5.13 -12.15 2.19
N LEU A 208 -4.12 -11.33 2.51
CA LEU A 208 -2.89 -11.32 1.73
C LEU A 208 -2.20 -12.68 1.84
N PRO A 209 -1.59 -13.18 0.75
CA PRO A 209 -0.82 -14.41 0.83
C PRO A 209 0.35 -14.25 1.80
N GLN A 210 0.69 -15.33 2.50
CA GLN A 210 1.95 -15.37 3.24
C GLN A 210 3.11 -15.31 2.24
N PRO A 211 4.14 -14.48 2.51
CA PRO A 211 5.32 -14.42 1.66
C PRO A 211 6.00 -15.80 1.65
N ARG A 212 6.60 -16.13 0.51
CA ARG A 212 7.41 -17.33 0.33
C ARG A 212 8.76 -16.91 -0.19
N GLU A 213 9.80 -17.65 0.18
CA GLU A 213 11.11 -17.45 -0.42
C GLU A 213 11.11 -17.96 -1.87
N PRO A 214 11.73 -17.22 -2.81
CA PRO A 214 12.31 -15.89 -2.65
C PRO A 214 11.24 -14.77 -2.67
N LEU A 215 11.42 -13.73 -1.85
CA LEU A 215 10.48 -12.57 -1.75
C LEU A 215 10.24 -11.87 -3.09
N SER A 216 11.29 -11.78 -3.90
CA SER A 216 11.25 -11.22 -5.25
C SER A 216 11.61 -12.30 -6.26
N PRO A 217 11.05 -12.26 -7.48
CA PRO A 217 11.50 -13.12 -8.57
C PRO A 217 13.01 -13.04 -8.73
N ALA A 218 13.68 -14.17 -8.50
CA ALA A 218 15.11 -14.32 -8.72
C ALA A 218 15.32 -15.07 -10.04
N ARG A 219 16.33 -14.67 -10.81
CA ARG A 219 16.71 -15.42 -11.99
C ARG A 219 17.29 -16.76 -11.56
N ALA A 220 17.04 -17.82 -12.34
CA ALA A 220 17.60 -19.14 -12.06
C ALA A 220 19.13 -19.10 -11.96
N GLU A 221 19.80 -18.31 -12.80
CA GLU A 221 21.25 -18.09 -12.75
C GLU A 221 21.73 -17.54 -11.40
N THR A 222 20.97 -16.63 -10.78
CA THR A 222 21.29 -16.06 -9.46
C THR A 222 21.19 -17.12 -8.37
N LEU A 223 20.14 -17.94 -8.42
CA LEU A 223 19.96 -19.03 -7.44
C LEU A 223 21.03 -20.11 -7.58
N ILE A 224 21.41 -20.46 -8.81
CA ILE A 224 22.50 -21.41 -9.09
C ILE A 224 23.84 -20.86 -8.57
N ALA A 225 24.13 -19.58 -8.78
CA ALA A 225 25.35 -18.96 -8.28
C ALA A 225 25.40 -18.97 -6.75
N LEU A 226 24.29 -18.65 -6.07
CA LEU A 226 24.19 -18.72 -4.60
C LEU A 226 24.40 -20.15 -4.08
N ALA A 227 23.79 -21.15 -4.73
CA ALA A 227 23.96 -22.54 -4.34
C ALA A 227 25.42 -23.03 -4.44
N ARG A 228 26.19 -22.49 -5.40
CA ARG A 228 27.62 -22.78 -5.54
C ARG A 228 28.45 -22.13 -4.43
N LEU A 229 28.16 -20.88 -4.09
CA LEU A 229 28.83 -20.16 -3.00
C LEU A 229 28.60 -20.83 -1.64
N SER A 230 27.40 -21.37 -1.39
CA SER A 230 27.10 -22.11 -0.15
C SER A 230 27.71 -23.51 -0.09
N ALA A 231 28.26 -24.01 -1.20
CA ALA A 231 28.88 -25.33 -1.30
C ALA A 231 30.42 -25.30 -1.20
N GLU A 232 31.03 -24.12 -1.23
CA GLU A 232 32.46 -23.94 -0.94
C GLU A 232 32.66 -23.80 0.59
N PRO A 233 33.50 -24.65 1.21
CA PRO A 233 33.72 -24.67 2.66
C PRO A 233 34.53 -23.48 3.19
#